data_AF-A0A1F6UX37-F1
#
_entry.id   AF-A0A1F6UX37-F1
#
_cell.length_a   1.000
_cell.length_b   1.000
_cell.length_c   1.000
_cell.angle_alpha   90.00
_cell.angle_beta   90.00
_cell.angle_gamma   90.00
#
_symmetry.space_group_name_H-M   'P 1'
#
loop_
_entity.id
_entity.type
_entity.pdbx_description
1 polymer ?
#
loop_
_entity_poly.entity_id
_entity_poly.type
_entity_poly.pdbx_seq_one_letter_code
_entity_poly.pdbx_strand_id
1 'polypeptide(L)'
;MSSEEFNEIVSFKEKLDFLELETNWIVINEENFELYFPNQAKIIVNRNDDFKLIINNLESALASEPLKTKLKDEFEKLEYLDLRFDNRVVYKFKE
;
A
#
# COMPACT_ATOMS: atom_id res chain seq x y z
N MET A 1 2.11 -17.92 -9.30
CA MET A 1 2.94 -17.26 -8.28
C MET A 1 4.05 -18.21 -7.87
N SER A 2 5.30 -17.74 -7.85
CA SER A 2 6.43 -18.52 -7.35
C SER A 2 6.54 -18.44 -5.83
N SER A 3 7.31 -19.32 -5.20
CA SER A 3 7.59 -19.21 -3.76
C SER A 3 8.37 -17.94 -3.40
N GLU A 4 9.23 -17.48 -4.29
CA GLU A 4 9.98 -16.23 -4.11
C GLU A 4 9.04 -15.02 -4.10
N GLU A 5 8.17 -14.92 -5.11
CA GLU A 5 7.16 -13.87 -5.20
C GLU A 5 6.21 -13.88 -3.99
N PHE A 6 5.81 -15.07 -3.53
CA PHE A 6 5.01 -15.21 -2.31
C PHE A 6 5.74 -14.68 -1.08
N ASN A 7 7.01 -15.01 -0.90
CA ASN A 7 7.80 -14.52 0.23
C ASN A 7 7.99 -12.99 0.17
N GLU A 8 8.19 -12.44 -1.02
CA GLU A 8 8.31 -10.99 -1.22
C GLU A 8 7.03 -10.26 -0.81
N ILE A 9 5.85 -10.72 -1.24
CA ILE A 9 4.58 -10.06 -0.87
C ILE A 9 4.25 -10.25 0.61
N VAL A 10 4.63 -11.38 1.23
CA VAL A 10 4.50 -11.58 2.69
C VAL A 10 5.39 -10.60 3.44
N SER A 11 6.67 -10.49 3.08
CA SER A 11 7.58 -9.52 3.70
C SER A 11 7.16 -8.08 3.45
N PHE A 12 6.55 -7.79 2.30
CA PHE A 12 5.96 -6.48 2.02
C PHE A 12 4.80 -6.19 2.97
N LYS A 13 3.88 -7.16 3.16
CA LYS A 13 2.77 -7.03 4.12
C LYS A 13 3.28 -6.80 5.55
N GLU A 14 4.28 -7.54 6.00
CA GLU A 14 4.88 -7.35 7.34
C GLU A 14 5.39 -5.91 7.52
N LYS A 15 6.04 -5.34 6.48
CA LYS A 15 6.48 -3.94 6.51
C LYS A 15 5.33 -2.94 6.54
N LEU A 16 4.22 -3.22 5.86
CA LEU A 16 3.02 -2.40 5.98
C LEU A 16 2.46 -2.44 7.39
N ASP A 17 2.45 -3.61 8.04
CA ASP A 17 2.01 -3.75 9.43
C ASP A 17 2.91 -2.91 10.37
N PHE A 18 4.23 -2.88 10.15
CA PHE A 18 5.15 -1.98 10.87
C PHE A 18 4.89 -0.48 10.64
N LEU A 19 4.25 -0.12 9.51
CA LEU A 19 3.84 1.24 9.19
C LEU A 19 2.39 1.55 9.66
N GLU A 20 1.81 0.69 10.50
CA GLU A 20 0.42 0.79 10.97
C GLU A 20 -0.63 0.72 9.84
N LEU A 21 -0.26 0.14 8.68
CA LEU A 21 -1.13 -0.08 7.53
C LEU A 21 -1.60 -1.55 7.48
N GLU A 22 -2.40 -1.93 8.45
CA GLU A 22 -2.90 -3.30 8.60
C GLU A 22 -3.93 -3.67 7.52
N THR A 23 -3.57 -4.61 6.64
CA THR A 23 -4.45 -5.15 5.59
C THR A 23 -4.89 -6.57 5.90
N ASN A 24 -6.15 -6.90 5.55
CA ASN A 24 -6.82 -8.15 5.93
C ASN A 24 -6.76 -9.22 4.83
N TRP A 25 -6.80 -8.83 3.57
CA TRP A 25 -6.72 -9.78 2.46
C TRP A 25 -5.95 -9.20 1.28
N ILE A 26 -5.37 -10.10 0.48
CA ILE A 26 -4.61 -9.78 -0.72
C ILE A 26 -5.33 -10.41 -1.90
N VAL A 27 -5.61 -9.62 -2.93
CA VAL A 27 -6.06 -10.09 -4.24
C VAL A 27 -4.88 -10.06 -5.20
N ILE A 28 -4.65 -11.18 -5.88
CA ILE A 28 -3.56 -11.34 -6.83
C ILE A 28 -4.14 -11.31 -8.23
N ASN A 29 -3.73 -10.30 -9.01
CA ASN A 29 -4.08 -10.17 -10.41
C ASN A 29 -2.86 -10.50 -11.30
N GLU A 30 -3.01 -10.47 -12.62
CA GLU A 30 -1.88 -10.76 -13.53
C GLU A 30 -0.72 -9.78 -13.35
N GLU A 31 -1.03 -8.49 -13.14
CA GLU A 31 -0.02 -7.42 -13.07
C GLU A 31 0.18 -6.85 -11.67
N ASN A 32 -0.81 -6.99 -10.77
CA ASN A 32 -0.87 -6.24 -9.52
C ASN A 32 -1.18 -7.12 -8.31
N PHE A 33 -0.66 -6.72 -7.15
CA PHE A 33 -1.22 -7.10 -5.85
C PHE A 33 -2.12 -5.97 -5.34
N GLU A 34 -3.30 -6.33 -4.87
CA GLU A 34 -4.21 -5.42 -4.18
C GLU A 34 -4.39 -5.88 -2.74
N LEU A 35 -3.89 -5.09 -1.79
CA LEU A 35 -4.01 -5.38 -0.36
C LEU A 35 -5.13 -4.52 0.22
N TYR A 36 -6.10 -5.13 0.87
CA TYR A 36 -7.30 -4.43 1.31
C TYR A 36 -7.32 -4.20 2.81
N PHE A 37 -7.69 -2.99 3.18
CA PHE A 37 -7.99 -2.60 4.55
C PHE A 37 -9.39 -3.09 4.98
N PRO A 38 -9.68 -3.16 6.29
CA PRO A 38 -11.00 -3.53 6.79
C PRO A 38 -12.16 -2.70 6.21
N ASN A 39 -11.92 -1.41 5.94
CA ASN A 39 -12.89 -0.47 5.38
C ASN A 39 -13.05 -0.55 3.85
N GLN A 40 -12.48 -1.59 3.21
CA GLN A 40 -12.46 -1.85 1.77
C GLN A 40 -11.59 -0.89 0.95
N ALA A 41 -10.88 0.05 1.58
CA ALA A 41 -9.80 0.76 0.92
C ALA A 41 -8.70 -0.23 0.51
N LYS A 42 -7.86 0.15 -0.45
CA LYS A 42 -6.79 -0.75 -0.92
C LYS A 42 -5.45 -0.09 -1.17
N ILE A 43 -4.38 -0.85 -0.97
CA ILE A 43 -3.04 -0.58 -1.48
C ILE A 43 -2.87 -1.34 -2.79
N ILE A 44 -2.37 -0.67 -3.82
CA ILE A 44 -2.11 -1.27 -5.14
C ILE A 44 -0.61 -1.20 -5.44
N VAL A 45 0.01 -2.33 -5.77
CA VAL A 45 1.42 -2.43 -6.18
C VAL A 45 1.54 -3.31 -7.42
N ASN A 46 2.48 -3.02 -8.33
CA ASN A 46 2.78 -3.95 -9.43
C ASN A 46 3.58 -5.14 -8.89
N ARG A 47 3.40 -6.31 -9.51
CA ARG A 47 4.06 -7.56 -9.07
C ARG A 47 5.57 -7.59 -9.32
N ASN A 48 6.06 -6.79 -10.25
CA ASN A 48 7.46 -6.80 -10.68
C ASN A 48 8.26 -5.58 -10.19
N ASP A 49 7.66 -4.73 -9.34
CA ASP A 49 8.33 -3.52 -8.83
C ASP A 49 9.25 -3.85 -7.64
N ASP A 50 10.22 -2.97 -7.38
CA ASP A 50 11.07 -3.08 -6.20
C ASP A 50 10.29 -2.71 -4.92
N PHE A 51 9.85 -3.72 -4.18
CA PHE A 51 9.13 -3.55 -2.91
C PHE A 51 9.92 -2.81 -1.83
N LYS A 52 11.26 -2.83 -1.87
CA LYS A 52 12.05 -2.03 -0.91
C LYS A 52 11.94 -0.55 -1.26
N LEU A 53 12.05 -0.21 -2.54
CA LEU A 53 11.87 1.17 -3.00
C LEU A 53 10.45 1.66 -2.71
N ILE A 54 9.44 0.84 -2.99
CA ILE A 54 8.03 1.16 -2.72
C ILE A 54 7.82 1.47 -1.23
N ILE A 55 8.34 0.63 -0.32
CA ILE A 55 8.20 0.89 1.12
C ILE A 55 8.88 2.19 1.54
N ASN A 56 10.09 2.47 1.04
CA ASN A 56 10.80 3.71 1.36
C ASN A 56 10.03 4.96 0.90
N ASN A 57 9.43 4.90 -0.30
CA ASN A 57 8.61 5.97 -0.84
C ASN A 57 7.31 6.13 -0.04
N LEU A 58 6.68 5.02 0.35
CA LEU A 58 5.48 5.02 1.17
C LEU A 58 5.76 5.62 2.56
N GLU A 59 6.80 5.17 3.25
CA GLU A 59 7.21 5.72 4.55
C GLU A 59 7.43 7.24 4.48
N SER A 60 8.14 7.69 3.45
CA SER A 60 8.36 9.13 3.19
C SER A 60 7.05 9.88 2.98
N ALA A 61 6.10 9.30 2.23
CA ALA A 61 4.80 9.91 1.97
C ALA A 61 3.91 9.95 3.23
N LEU A 62 3.90 8.89 4.03
CA LEU A 62 3.14 8.80 5.29
C LEU A 62 3.62 9.82 6.33
N ALA A 63 4.90 10.18 6.29
CA ALA A 63 5.48 11.21 7.14
C ALA A 63 5.20 12.66 6.64
N SER A 64 4.71 12.81 5.42
CA SER A 64 4.60 14.09 4.71
C SER A 64 3.16 14.62 4.65
N GLU A 65 3.02 15.94 4.72
CA GLU A 65 1.73 16.59 4.47
C GLU A 65 1.40 16.64 2.96
N PRO A 66 0.12 16.54 2.58
CA PRO A 66 -1.07 16.48 3.45
C PRO A 66 -1.49 15.05 3.83
N LEU A 67 -0.79 14.02 3.33
CA LEU A 67 -1.20 12.63 3.49
C LEU A 67 -1.21 12.19 4.96
N LYS A 68 -0.20 12.60 5.73
CA LYS A 68 -0.09 12.34 7.16
C LYS A 68 -1.36 12.76 7.92
N THR A 69 -1.78 14.02 7.76
CA THR A 69 -2.98 14.53 8.43
C THR A 69 -4.24 13.85 7.91
N LYS A 70 -4.36 13.66 6.59
CA LYS A 70 -5.54 13.00 6.00
C LYS A 70 -5.72 11.55 6.46
N LEU A 71 -4.65 10.76 6.54
CA LEU A 71 -4.76 9.39 7.04
C LEU A 71 -5.15 9.37 8.51
N LYS A 72 -4.61 10.29 9.32
CA LYS A 72 -4.96 10.37 10.73
C LYS A 72 -6.43 10.74 10.96
N ASP A 73 -6.93 11.73 10.22
CA ASP A 73 -8.25 12.32 10.48
C ASP A 73 -9.37 11.70 9.65
N GLU A 74 -9.04 11.12 8.49
CA GLU A 74 -10.00 10.69 7.48
C GLU A 74 -9.73 9.25 6.97
N PHE A 75 -9.09 8.38 7.74
CA PHE A 75 -8.78 7.00 7.32
C PHE A 75 -10.00 6.25 6.77
N GLU A 76 -11.16 6.39 7.41
CA GLU A 76 -12.43 5.77 7.00
C GLU A 76 -12.93 6.24 5.63
N LYS A 77 -12.45 7.39 5.15
CA LYS A 77 -12.74 7.90 3.81
C LYS A 77 -11.73 7.44 2.77
N LEU A 78 -10.63 6.81 3.15
CA LEU A 78 -9.64 6.32 2.18
C LEU A 78 -10.33 5.38 1.17
N GLU A 79 -10.03 5.56 -0.11
CA GLU A 79 -10.42 4.63 -1.16
C GLU A 79 -9.22 3.79 -1.60
N TYR A 80 -8.08 4.44 -1.84
CA TYR A 80 -6.86 3.72 -2.19
C TYR A 80 -5.58 4.50 -1.91
N LEU A 81 -4.50 3.74 -1.76
CA LEU A 81 -3.10 4.13 -1.96
C LEU A 81 -2.58 3.36 -3.18
N ASP A 82 -2.20 4.06 -4.25
CA ASP A 82 -1.66 3.49 -5.47
C ASP A 82 -0.15 3.77 -5.52
N LEU A 83 0.62 2.70 -5.44
CA LEU A 83 2.07 2.71 -5.30
C LEU A 83 2.78 2.28 -6.59
N ARG A 84 2.03 2.10 -7.69
CA ARG A 84 2.54 1.65 -9.00
C ARG A 84 3.35 2.71 -9.75
N PHE A 85 3.54 3.89 -9.16
CA PHE A 85 4.25 5.00 -9.76
C PHE A 85 5.60 5.13 -9.09
N ASP A 86 6.68 4.84 -9.81
CA ASP A 86 8.09 4.80 -9.38
C ASP A 86 8.40 5.45 -8.02
N ASN A 87 8.20 6.77 -7.91
CA ASN A 87 8.57 7.56 -6.75
C ASN A 87 7.40 8.34 -6.12
N ARG A 88 6.16 7.97 -6.43
CA ARG A 88 4.97 8.72 -6.01
C ARG A 88 3.92 7.80 -5.42
N VAL A 89 3.41 8.20 -4.26
CA VAL A 89 2.20 7.62 -3.67
C VAL A 89 1.01 8.44 -4.15
N VAL A 90 0.15 7.85 -4.97
CA VAL A 90 -1.11 8.47 -5.40
C VAL A 90 -2.21 7.97 -4.47
N TYR A 91 -3.08 8.84 -3.99
CA TYR A 91 -4.12 8.46 -3.05
C TYR A 91 -5.44 9.16 -3.36
N LYS A 92 -6.53 8.54 -2.94
CA LYS A 92 -7.88 9.11 -3.03
C LYS A 92 -8.66 8.85 -1.75
N PHE A 93 -9.38 9.89 -1.33
CA PHE A 93 -10.35 9.85 -0.23
C PHE A 93 -11.72 10.19 -0.81
N LYS A 94 -12.78 9.63 -0.24
CA LYS A 94 -14.16 10.04 -0.49
C LYS A 94 -14.34 11.51 -0.11
N GLU A 95 -15.24 12.20 -0.81
CA GLU A 95 -15.69 13.55 -0.43
C GLU A 95 -16.42 13.52 0.93
#